data_AF-A0AAY4EJK6-F1
#
_entry.id   AF-A0AAY4EJK6-F1
#
_cell.length_a   1.000
_cell.length_b   1.000
_cell.length_c   1.000
_cell.angle_alpha   90.00
_cell.angle_beta   90.00
_cell.angle_gamma   90.00
#
_symmetry.space_group_name_H-M   'P 1'
#
loop_
_entity.id
_entity.type
_entity.pdbx_description
1 polymer ?
#
loop_
_entity_poly.entity_id
_entity_poly.type
_entity_poly.pdbx_seq_one_letter_code
_entity_poly.pdbx_strand_id
1 'polypeptide(L)'
;MSEKKMTSSRRYHLKSLLLQAGASMLEAEAAEAKTEKNKYMVESCPVLDIPGSMQELLELCRKIHQKIDAVDEERYDMATKVEKSDKEINDLKAKVVELNGKFKKPALKKVRMSADAMLQALLGSKHKVNMDLRSNLKQVKKELKEEDKDSVGDWRKNIEDKAGKR
;
A
#
# COMPACT_ATOMS: atom_id res chain seq x y z
N MET A 1 43.12 0.63 -14.65
CA MET A 1 42.42 -0.28 -13.72
C MET A 1 40.95 0.11 -13.69
N SER A 2 40.08 -0.57 -14.44
CA SER A 2 38.64 -0.28 -14.43
C SER A 2 38.01 -1.08 -13.31
N GLU A 3 37.70 -0.43 -12.18
CA GLU A 3 36.98 -1.08 -11.10
C GLU A 3 35.64 -1.62 -11.61
N LYS A 4 35.44 -2.94 -11.44
CA LYS A 4 34.22 -3.63 -11.84
C LYS A 4 33.05 -3.07 -11.03
N LYS A 5 32.24 -2.22 -11.67
CA LYS A 5 31.01 -1.67 -11.08
C LYS A 5 30.10 -2.83 -10.62
N MET A 6 29.56 -2.70 -9.41
CA MET A 6 28.65 -3.68 -8.79
C MET A 6 27.53 -4.11 -9.76
N THR A 7 27.12 -5.37 -9.72
CA THR A 7 26.04 -5.88 -10.58
C THR A 7 24.72 -5.19 -10.26
N SER A 8 23.84 -5.04 -11.26
CA SER A 8 22.54 -4.40 -11.08
C SER A 8 21.66 -5.15 -10.05
N SER A 9 21.71 -6.49 -10.10
CA SER A 9 21.01 -7.36 -9.15
C SER A 9 21.44 -7.08 -7.70
N ARG A 10 22.76 -7.00 -7.43
CA ARG A 10 23.26 -6.70 -6.08
C ARG A 10 22.83 -5.30 -5.61
N ARG A 11 22.87 -4.27 -6.48
CA ARG A 11 22.37 -2.94 -6.14
C ARG A 11 20.88 -2.94 -5.78
N TYR A 12 20.05 -3.65 -6.56
CA TYR A 12 18.61 -3.73 -6.28
C TYR A 12 18.34 -4.44 -4.95
N HIS A 13 19.01 -5.56 -4.71
CA HIS A 13 18.90 -6.29 -3.45
C HIS A 13 19.30 -5.43 -2.25
N LEU A 14 20.41 -4.68 -2.34
CA LEU A 14 20.82 -3.74 -1.29
C LEU A 14 19.80 -2.63 -1.06
N LYS A 15 19.21 -2.07 -2.12
CA LYS A 15 18.12 -1.09 -2.00
C LYS A 15 16.90 -1.69 -1.29
N SER A 16 16.54 -2.92 -1.61
CA SER A 16 15.44 -3.63 -0.96
C SER A 16 15.70 -3.83 0.53
N LEU A 17 16.90 -4.26 0.91
CA LEU A 17 17.29 -4.41 2.31
C LEU A 17 17.27 -3.07 3.07
N LEU A 18 17.73 -2.00 2.42
CA LEU A 18 17.70 -0.65 3.01
C LEU A 18 16.26 -0.18 3.26
N LEU A 19 15.37 -0.38 2.29
CA LEU A 19 13.95 -0.05 2.46
C LEU A 19 13.28 -0.90 3.54
N GLN A 20 13.61 -2.19 3.63
CA GLN A 20 13.10 -3.07 4.67
C GLN A 20 13.56 -2.63 6.06
N ALA A 21 14.85 -2.31 6.22
CA ALA A 21 15.38 -1.76 7.47
C ALA A 21 14.72 -0.42 7.83
N GLY A 22 14.56 0.48 6.85
CA GLY A 22 13.89 1.77 7.04
C GLY A 22 12.43 1.61 7.48
N ALA A 23 11.70 0.65 6.91
CA ALA A 23 10.33 0.35 7.35
C ALA A 23 10.29 -0.11 8.81
N SER A 24 11.19 -1.03 9.21
CA SER A 24 11.28 -1.46 10.61
C SER A 24 11.66 -0.34 11.57
N MET A 25 12.53 0.59 11.16
CA MET A 25 12.89 1.76 11.96
C MET A 25 11.70 2.71 12.14
N LEU A 26 10.92 2.96 11.08
CA LEU A 26 9.71 3.79 11.15
C LEU A 26 8.64 3.17 12.07
N GLU A 27 8.49 1.85 12.04
CA GLU A 27 7.57 1.14 12.94
C GLU A 27 8.03 1.25 14.41
N ALA A 28 9.33 1.12 14.66
CA ALA A 28 9.91 1.28 15.99
C ALA A 28 9.73 2.71 16.52
N GLU A 29 10.03 3.72 15.70
CA GLU A 29 9.83 5.14 16.05
C GLU A 29 8.35 5.44 16.33
N ALA A 30 7.42 4.91 15.51
CA ALA A 30 6.00 5.09 15.74
C ALA A 30 5.51 4.40 17.03
N ALA A 31 6.11 3.28 17.41
CA ALA A 31 5.82 2.63 18.69
C ALA A 31 6.36 3.45 19.86
N GLU A 32 7.60 3.94 19.77
CA GLU A 32 8.23 4.79 20.78
C GLU A 32 7.44 6.08 21.00
N ALA A 33 7.05 6.78 19.92
CA ALA A 33 6.22 7.99 19.99
C ALA A 33 4.87 7.75 20.71
N LYS A 34 4.25 6.57 20.54
CA LYS A 34 3.03 6.20 21.29
C LYS A 34 3.33 6.01 22.77
N THR A 35 4.45 5.37 23.10
CA THR A 35 4.84 5.19 24.51
C THR A 35 5.17 6.51 25.19
N GLU A 36 5.87 7.41 24.50
CA GLU A 36 6.20 8.73 25.00
C GLU A 36 4.95 9.59 25.18
N LYS A 37 4.03 9.58 24.21
CA LYS A 37 2.71 10.21 24.35
C LYS A 37 1.98 9.70 25.60
N ASN A 38 1.97 8.39 25.83
CA ASN A 38 1.30 7.83 27.01
C ASN A 38 1.98 8.25 28.32
N LYS A 39 3.32 8.27 28.36
CA LYS A 39 4.08 8.77 29.53
C LYS A 39 3.74 10.24 29.82
N TYR A 40 3.77 11.08 28.79
CA TYR A 40 3.43 12.49 28.91
C TYR A 40 1.98 12.70 29.40
N MET A 41 1.02 11.91 28.89
CA MET A 41 -0.38 11.98 29.34
C MET A 41 -0.54 11.59 30.81
N VAL A 42 0.17 10.56 31.29
CA VAL A 42 0.13 10.14 32.70
C VAL A 42 0.72 11.22 33.62
N GLU A 43 1.81 11.87 33.20
CA GLU A 43 2.44 12.95 33.97
C GLU A 43 1.61 14.24 33.97
N SER A 44 1.07 14.62 32.82
CA SER A 44 0.36 15.90 32.64
C SER A 44 -1.11 15.84 33.06
N CYS A 45 -1.75 14.67 32.93
CA CYS A 45 -3.14 14.45 33.28
C CYS A 45 -3.28 13.09 34.00
N PRO A 46 -2.86 13.02 35.28
CA PRO A 46 -3.00 11.80 36.06
C PRO A 46 -4.47 11.47 36.29
N VAL A 47 -4.73 10.21 36.65
CA VAL A 47 -6.09 9.74 36.97
C VAL A 47 -6.68 10.63 38.07
N LEU A 48 -7.90 11.11 37.84
CA LEU A 48 -8.60 11.98 38.77
C LEU A 48 -8.85 11.25 40.09
N ASP A 49 -8.33 11.81 41.17
CA ASP A 49 -8.69 11.42 42.52
C ASP A 49 -9.85 12.29 43.00
N ILE A 50 -10.98 11.65 43.34
CA ILE A 50 -12.20 12.35 43.74
C ILE A 50 -12.16 12.52 45.26
N PRO A 51 -12.03 13.75 45.77
CA PRO A 51 -11.95 13.98 47.20
C PRO A 51 -13.28 13.63 47.89
N GLY A 52 -13.19 13.19 49.15
CA GLY A 52 -14.36 12.77 49.93
C GLY A 52 -15.21 13.92 50.48
N SER A 53 -14.67 15.14 50.56
CA SER A 53 -15.37 16.29 51.10
C SER A 53 -15.98 17.19 50.01
N MET A 54 -17.12 17.82 50.32
CA MET A 54 -17.80 18.71 49.38
C MET A 54 -16.97 19.96 49.03
N GLN A 55 -16.22 20.51 49.98
CA GLN A 55 -15.41 21.71 49.76
C GLN A 55 -14.23 21.43 48.82
N GLU A 56 -13.50 20.33 49.06
CA GLU A 56 -12.39 19.92 48.19
C GLU A 56 -12.88 19.60 46.76
N LEU A 57 -14.07 19.01 46.62
CA LEU A 57 -14.66 18.73 45.32
C LEU A 57 -14.97 20.02 44.54
N LEU A 58 -15.56 21.02 45.19
CA LEU A 58 -15.84 22.32 44.56
C LEU A 58 -14.55 23.02 44.13
N GLU A 59 -13.49 22.96 44.94
CA GLU A 59 -12.18 23.50 44.59
C GLU A 59 -11.55 22.77 43.40
N LEU A 60 -11.62 21.44 43.37
CA LEU A 60 -11.13 20.63 42.27
C LEU A 60 -11.83 21.01 40.96
N CYS A 61 -13.16 21.12 40.97
CA CYS A 61 -13.94 21.53 39.79
C CYS A 61 -13.52 22.91 39.26
N ARG A 62 -13.31 23.90 40.15
CA ARG A 62 -12.83 25.23 39.74
C ARG A 62 -11.41 25.18 39.15
N LYS A 63 -10.51 24.41 39.77
CA LYS A 63 -9.13 24.22 39.29
C LYS A 63 -9.11 23.57 37.91
N ILE A 64 -9.94 22.55 37.68
CA ILE A 64 -10.05 21.88 36.37
C ILE A 64 -10.58 22.85 35.32
N HIS A 65 -11.63 23.61 35.62
CA HIS A 65 -12.18 24.59 34.68
C HIS A 65 -11.12 25.62 34.24
N GLN A 66 -10.39 26.21 35.19
CA GLN A 66 -9.32 27.17 34.88
C GLN A 66 -8.21 26.54 34.02
N LYS A 67 -7.85 25.28 34.30
CA LYS A 67 -6.86 24.55 33.50
C LYS A 67 -7.36 24.26 32.08
N ILE A 68 -8.64 23.96 31.90
CA ILE A 68 -9.22 23.72 30.56
C ILE A 68 -9.05 24.97 29.69
N ASP A 69 -9.38 26.14 30.23
CA ASP A 69 -9.26 27.40 29.50
C ASP A 69 -7.80 27.66 29.06
N ALA A 70 -6.84 27.50 29.97
CA ALA A 70 -5.42 27.67 29.67
C ALA A 70 -4.89 26.66 28.64
N VAL A 71 -5.26 25.38 28.78
CA VAL A 71 -4.82 24.32 27.86
C VAL A 71 -5.44 24.50 26.47
N ASP A 72 -6.67 24.99 26.35
CA ASP A 72 -7.27 25.25 25.04
C ASP A 72 -6.61 26.44 24.33
N GLU A 73 -6.22 27.48 25.07
CA GLU A 73 -5.40 28.58 24.55
C GLU A 73 -4.05 28.07 24.01
N GLU A 74 -3.32 27.27 24.81
CA GLU A 74 -2.07 26.65 24.37
C GLU A 74 -2.26 25.76 23.14
N ARG A 75 -3.35 24.98 23.10
CA ARG A 75 -3.72 24.12 21.96
C ARG A 75 -3.98 24.97 20.71
N TYR A 76 -4.66 26.10 20.84
CA TYR A 76 -4.96 27.02 19.74
C TYR A 76 -3.67 27.62 19.15
N ASP A 77 -2.76 28.07 20.01
CA ASP A 77 -1.46 28.60 19.59
C ASP A 77 -0.61 27.55 18.87
N MET A 78 -0.57 26.34 19.41
CA MET A 78 0.15 25.22 18.80
C MET A 78 -0.46 24.84 17.44
N ALA A 79 -1.79 24.77 17.34
CA ALA A 79 -2.46 24.51 16.07
C ALA A 79 -2.14 25.59 15.02
N THR A 80 -2.13 26.86 15.42
CA THR A 80 -1.79 27.98 14.55
C THR A 80 -0.33 27.90 14.05
N LYS A 81 0.61 27.48 14.92
CA LYS A 81 2.01 27.25 14.52
C LYS A 81 2.13 26.12 13.49
N VAL A 82 1.45 25.00 13.71
CA VAL A 82 1.42 23.88 12.75
C VAL A 82 0.84 24.33 11.41
N GLU A 83 -0.27 25.08 11.41
CA GLU A 83 -0.89 25.57 10.18
C GLU A 83 0.06 26.50 9.39
N LYS A 84 0.82 27.37 10.08
CA LYS A 84 1.84 28.21 9.44
C LYS A 84 2.93 27.37 8.79
N SER A 85 3.44 26.36 9.49
CA SER A 85 4.43 25.44 8.95
C SER A 85 3.89 24.64 7.76
N ASP A 86 2.65 24.18 7.80
CA ASP A 86 2.02 23.45 6.69
C ASP A 86 1.85 24.34 5.46
N LYS A 87 1.45 25.61 5.64
CA LYS A 87 1.39 26.59 4.55
C LYS A 87 2.76 26.78 3.90
N GLU A 88 3.80 26.98 4.71
CA GLU A 88 5.17 27.13 4.20
C GLU A 88 5.64 25.88 3.45
N ILE A 89 5.39 24.67 3.99
CA ILE A 89 5.72 23.41 3.32
C ILE A 89 5.00 23.30 1.98
N ASN A 90 3.73 23.69 1.90
CA ASN A 90 2.95 23.63 0.67
C ASN A 90 3.48 24.62 -0.38
N ASP A 91 3.81 25.84 0.03
CA ASP A 91 4.42 26.84 -0.84
C ASP A 91 5.78 26.38 -1.37
N LEU A 92 6.61 25.78 -0.51
CA LEU A 92 7.90 25.22 -0.89
C LEU A 92 7.73 24.04 -1.85
N LYS A 93 6.76 23.14 -1.60
CA LYS A 93 6.44 22.04 -2.52
C LYS A 93 6.00 22.57 -3.89
N ALA A 94 5.18 23.61 -3.94
CA ALA A 94 4.76 24.24 -5.19
C ALA A 94 5.97 24.83 -5.95
N LYS A 95 6.84 25.58 -5.26
CA LYS A 95 8.09 26.11 -5.85
C LYS A 95 8.99 25.00 -6.39
N VAL A 96 9.13 23.89 -5.67
CA VAL A 96 9.90 22.72 -6.13
C VAL A 96 9.32 22.13 -7.41
N VAL A 97 7.99 22.08 -7.54
CA VAL A 97 7.33 21.61 -8.77
C VAL A 97 7.56 22.57 -9.93
N GLU A 98 7.45 23.88 -9.70
CA GLU A 98 7.73 24.92 -10.70
C GLU A 98 9.18 24.86 -11.20
N LEU A 99 10.15 24.76 -10.28
CA LEU A 99 11.58 24.64 -10.59
C LEU A 99 11.92 23.35 -11.33
N ASN A 100 11.29 22.23 -10.97
CA ASN A 100 11.46 20.96 -11.68
C ASN A 100 10.78 20.95 -13.06
N GLY A 101 10.07 22.02 -13.42
CA GLY A 101 9.33 22.19 -14.66
C GLY A 101 8.00 21.45 -14.64
N LYS A 102 6.89 22.20 -14.77
CA LYS A 102 5.51 21.68 -14.93
C LYS A 102 5.39 20.60 -16.02
N PHE A 103 6.29 20.63 -17.00
CA PHE A 103 6.51 19.58 -17.98
C PHE A 103 7.90 18.99 -17.75
N LYS A 104 7.99 17.80 -17.13
CA LYS A 104 9.18 16.96 -17.33
C LYS A 104 9.30 16.77 -18.84
N LYS A 105 10.27 17.43 -19.49
CA LYS A 105 10.53 17.25 -20.92
C LYS A 105 10.56 15.74 -21.16
N PRO A 106 9.63 15.15 -21.95
CA PRO A 106 9.62 13.72 -22.16
C PRO A 106 11.00 13.36 -22.70
N ALA A 107 11.81 12.67 -21.88
CA ALA A 107 13.13 12.27 -22.31
C ALA A 107 12.92 11.48 -23.61
N LEU A 108 13.60 11.89 -24.69
CA LEU A 108 13.56 11.18 -25.96
C LEU A 108 14.04 9.74 -25.68
N LYS A 109 13.11 8.83 -25.38
CA LYS A 109 13.42 7.44 -25.12
C LYS A 109 13.88 6.89 -26.46
N LYS A 110 15.14 6.47 -26.54
CA LYS A 110 15.62 5.66 -27.66
C LYS A 110 14.89 4.32 -27.60
N VAL A 111 13.70 4.26 -28.20
CA VAL A 111 12.92 3.04 -28.34
C VAL A 111 13.73 2.13 -29.25
N ARG A 112 14.33 1.08 -28.67
CA ARG A 112 14.87 -0.03 -29.45
C ARG A 112 13.69 -0.89 -29.89
N MET A 113 13.82 -1.57 -31.03
CA MET A 113 12.79 -2.51 -31.49
C MET A 113 12.44 -3.49 -30.36
N SER A 114 11.14 -3.69 -30.10
CA SER A 114 10.68 -4.65 -29.09
C SER A 114 11.11 -6.06 -29.48
N ALA A 115 11.22 -6.95 -28.49
CA ALA A 115 11.52 -8.35 -28.74
C ALA A 115 10.50 -8.95 -29.74
N ASP A 116 9.22 -8.61 -29.61
CA ASP A 116 8.18 -9.05 -30.54
C ASP A 116 8.38 -8.52 -31.97
N ALA A 117 8.75 -7.24 -32.13
CA ALA A 117 9.01 -6.66 -33.44
C ALA A 117 10.27 -7.24 -34.09
N MET A 118 11.30 -7.55 -33.28
CA MET A 118 12.52 -8.21 -33.73
C MET A 118 12.25 -9.68 -34.12
N LEU A 119 11.45 -10.41 -33.32
CA LEU A 119 11.08 -11.79 -33.60
C LEU A 119 10.18 -11.90 -34.84
N GLN A 120 9.22 -11.00 -35.01
CA GLN A 120 8.39 -10.94 -36.21
C GLN A 120 9.22 -10.63 -37.47
N ALA A 121 10.22 -9.77 -37.36
CA ALA A 121 11.12 -9.45 -38.47
C ALA A 121 12.08 -10.60 -38.82
N LEU A 122 12.58 -11.34 -37.83
CA LEU A 122 13.54 -12.43 -38.04
C LEU A 122 12.90 -13.78 -38.39
N LEU A 123 11.71 -14.07 -37.85
CA LEU A 123 11.06 -15.39 -37.94
C LEU A 123 9.75 -15.38 -38.74
N GLY A 124 9.36 -14.22 -39.26
CA GLY A 124 8.15 -14.06 -40.06
C GLY A 124 6.86 -14.40 -39.29
N SER A 125 5.81 -14.78 -40.04
CA SER A 125 4.48 -15.07 -39.47
C SER A 125 4.42 -16.35 -38.63
N LYS A 126 5.46 -17.21 -38.67
CA LYS A 126 5.42 -18.55 -38.07
C LYS A 126 5.51 -18.54 -36.54
N HIS A 127 6.03 -17.47 -35.93
CA HIS A 127 6.17 -17.31 -34.48
C HIS A 127 5.48 -16.04 -33.95
N LYS A 128 4.30 -15.71 -34.49
CA LYS A 128 3.45 -14.64 -33.93
C LYS A 128 2.78 -15.12 -32.65
N VAL A 129 3.54 -15.20 -31.56
CA VAL A 129 3.01 -15.43 -30.22
C VAL A 129 2.55 -14.07 -29.70
N ASN A 130 1.24 -13.81 -29.74
CA ASN A 130 0.70 -12.64 -29.06
C ASN A 130 0.88 -12.86 -27.55
N MET A 131 1.82 -12.15 -26.92
CA MET A 131 2.06 -12.21 -25.47
C MET A 131 0.98 -11.45 -24.67
N ASP A 132 -0.18 -11.19 -25.26
CA ASP A 132 -1.37 -10.74 -24.54
C ASP A 132 -1.78 -11.79 -23.52
N LEU A 133 -1.54 -11.51 -22.24
CA LEU A 133 -1.93 -12.34 -21.09
C LEU A 133 -3.42 -12.75 -21.13
N ARG A 134 -4.27 -11.94 -21.79
CA ARG A 134 -5.70 -12.20 -22.01
C ARG A 134 -5.99 -13.33 -22.99
N SER A 135 -5.15 -13.56 -23.99
CA SER A 135 -5.37 -14.58 -25.02
C SER A 135 -5.15 -16.01 -24.52
N ASN A 136 -4.44 -16.17 -23.40
CA ASN A 136 -4.14 -17.46 -22.76
C ASN A 136 -5.13 -17.83 -21.64
N LEU A 137 -6.08 -16.94 -21.31
CA LEU A 137 -7.15 -17.24 -20.35
C LEU A 137 -8.30 -17.94 -21.09
N LYS A 138 -8.71 -19.13 -20.61
CA LYS A 138 -9.82 -19.88 -21.19
C LYS A 138 -11.11 -19.04 -21.15
N GLN A 139 -11.60 -18.66 -22.32
CA GLN A 139 -12.93 -18.08 -22.48
C GLN A 139 -13.96 -19.18 -22.19
N VAL A 140 -14.70 -19.07 -21.08
CA VAL A 140 -15.80 -20.00 -20.77
C VAL A 140 -16.86 -19.81 -21.83
N LYS A 141 -16.91 -20.72 -22.81
CA LYS A 141 -17.99 -20.80 -23.79
C LYS A 141 -19.28 -21.16 -23.03
N LYS A 142 -20.14 -20.18 -22.83
CA LYS A 142 -21.56 -20.41 -22.55
C LYS A 142 -22.21 -20.73 -23.90
N GLU A 143 -22.17 -22.00 -24.29
CA GLU A 143 -22.77 -22.48 -25.53
C GLU A 143 -24.31 -22.46 -25.40
N LEU A 144 -24.99 -21.66 -26.22
CA LEU A 144 -26.38 -21.93 -26.58
C LEU A 144 -26.38 -23.09 -27.58
N LYS A 145 -26.39 -24.30 -27.02
CA LYS A 145 -27.24 -25.44 -27.38
C LYS A 145 -27.76 -25.51 -28.82
N GLU A 146 -27.23 -26.43 -29.61
CA GLU A 146 -28.00 -27.43 -30.36
C GLU A 146 -27.07 -28.58 -30.81
N GLU A 147 -27.55 -29.83 -30.62
CA GLU A 147 -26.98 -31.10 -31.12
C GLU A 147 -25.59 -31.49 -30.53
N ASP A 148 -25.44 -32.46 -29.63
CA ASP A 148 -25.79 -33.88 -29.72
C ASP A 148 -26.22 -34.43 -28.35
N LYS A 149 -27.37 -35.10 -28.31
CA LYS A 149 -27.96 -35.68 -27.09
C LYS A 149 -27.90 -37.20 -27.02
N ASP A 150 -27.04 -37.86 -27.80
CA ASP A 150 -27.08 -39.32 -27.96
C ASP A 150 -25.83 -40.10 -27.51
N SER A 151 -24.87 -39.48 -26.82
CA SER A 151 -23.57 -40.14 -26.52
C SER A 151 -23.13 -40.13 -25.06
N VAL A 152 -24.07 -40.12 -24.10
CA VAL A 152 -23.77 -40.52 -22.72
C VAL A 152 -24.77 -41.58 -22.27
N GLY A 153 -24.53 -42.80 -22.76
CA GLY A 153 -25.26 -44.00 -22.40
C GLY A 153 -25.22 -44.27 -20.89
N ASP A 154 -26.39 -44.62 -20.37
CA ASP A 154 -26.70 -44.92 -18.98
C ASP A 154 -25.77 -45.99 -18.37
N TRP A 155 -24.94 -45.59 -17.40
CA TRP A 155 -24.00 -46.47 -16.71
C TRP A 155 -24.68 -47.57 -15.88
N ARG A 156 -26.02 -47.55 -15.73
CA ARG A 156 -26.76 -48.59 -14.98
C ARG A 156 -26.81 -49.95 -15.69
N LYS A 157 -26.72 -50.02 -17.02
CA LYS A 157 -26.86 -51.29 -17.76
C LYS A 157 -25.68 -52.25 -17.60
N ASN A 158 -24.49 -51.73 -17.26
CA ASN A 158 -23.26 -52.54 -17.22
C ASN A 158 -23.09 -53.32 -15.90
N ILE A 159 -23.91 -53.04 -14.87
CA ILE A 159 -23.82 -53.68 -13.55
C ILE A 159 -24.81 -54.85 -13.41
N GLU A 160 -25.98 -54.81 -14.05
CA GLU A 160 -26.97 -55.90 -13.95
C GLU A 160 -26.57 -57.14 -14.78
N ASP A 161 -25.93 -56.96 -15.94
CA ASP A 161 -25.49 -58.08 -16.80
C ASP A 161 -24.34 -58.93 -16.21
N LYS A 162 -23.67 -58.45 -15.14
CA LYS A 162 -22.57 -59.16 -14.47
C LYS A 162 -22.90 -59.79 -13.12
N ALA A 163 -24.13 -59.63 -12.60
CA ALA A 163 -24.51 -60.17 -11.30
C ALA A 163 -25.31 -61.49 -11.35
N GLY A 164 -25.61 -62.03 -12.55
CA GLY A 164 -26.62 -63.09 -12.73
C GLY A 164 -26.17 -64.47 -13.21
N LYS A 165 -24.87 -64.78 -13.28
CA LYS A 165 -24.40 -66.15 -13.62
C LYS A 165 -23.67 -66.80 -12.43
N ARG A 166 -24.48 -67.35 -11.52
CA ARG A 166 -24.17 -68.61 -10.83
C ARG A 166 -24.71 -69.75 -11.66
#